data_AF-A0A956DS19-F1
#
_entry.id   AF-A0A956DS19-F1
#
_cell.length_a   1.000
_cell.length_b   1.000
_cell.length_c   1.000
_cell.angle_alpha   90.00
_cell.angle_beta   90.00
_cell.angle_gamma   90.00
#
_symmetry.space_group_name_H-M   'P 1'
#
loop_
_entity.id
_entity.type
_entity.pdbx_description
1 polymer ?
#
loop_
_entity_poly.entity_id
_entity_poly.type
_entity_poly.pdbx_seq_one_letter_code
_entity_poly.pdbx_strand_id
1 'polypeptide(L)'
;MVADLPPAQVSPQALERAARIAGLAALLSLDVTAPFLAELTGLSIEPARLQTPLRALILDTRRRTEAEGRAPTDFEARFRAMLEQALDAKARQTLWQFIDDVYYLGYAERPHWNGWQMAFKSTGFRRGGRDALALGDDDGLLNHFAALSDTSELRVQIDQLRARPPSEWDLEIYVRRSWDPRSDVGAPFRVILDNILLQRFRKFMQEVDRQLDDDAQD
;
A
#
# COMPACT_ATOMS: atom_id res chain seq x y z
N MET A 1 9.46 -42.92 -16.14
CA MET A 1 8.90 -41.92 -17.09
C MET A 1 7.82 -41.16 -16.35
N VAL A 2 8.15 -40.00 -15.78
CA VAL A 2 7.15 -39.08 -15.24
C VAL A 2 6.57 -38.38 -16.46
N ALA A 3 5.26 -38.54 -16.67
CA ALA A 3 4.56 -37.88 -17.75
C ALA A 3 4.73 -36.36 -17.60
N ASP A 4 5.20 -35.71 -18.66
CA ASP A 4 5.12 -34.25 -18.82
C ASP A 4 3.64 -33.86 -18.77
N LEU A 5 3.18 -33.46 -17.58
CA LEU A 5 1.93 -32.74 -17.45
C LEU A 5 2.10 -31.42 -18.22
N PRO A 6 1.21 -31.09 -19.17
CA PRO A 6 1.25 -29.79 -19.81
C PRO A 6 1.14 -28.72 -18.72
N PRO A 7 1.87 -27.60 -18.84
CA PRO A 7 1.78 -26.52 -17.87
C PRO A 7 0.30 -26.15 -17.74
N ALA A 8 -0.25 -26.35 -16.54
CA ALA A 8 -1.60 -25.90 -16.21
C ALA A 8 -1.72 -24.46 -16.73
N GLN A 9 -2.69 -24.21 -17.60
CA GLN A 9 -2.92 -22.89 -18.15
C GLN A 9 -3.21 -21.95 -16.98
N VAL A 10 -2.19 -21.18 -16.57
CA VAL A 10 -2.32 -20.21 -15.49
C VAL A 10 -3.33 -19.17 -15.97
N SER A 11 -4.38 -18.94 -15.19
CA SER A 11 -5.43 -17.99 -15.59
C SER A 11 -4.83 -16.58 -15.75
N PRO A 12 -5.35 -15.76 -16.68
CA PRO A 12 -4.91 -14.36 -16.82
C PRO A 12 -4.99 -13.56 -15.51
N GLN A 13 -6.01 -13.84 -14.68
CA GLN A 13 -6.18 -13.23 -13.36
C GLN A 13 -5.05 -13.60 -12.39
N ALA A 14 -4.59 -14.85 -12.39
CA ALA A 14 -3.48 -15.28 -11.54
C ALA A 14 -2.15 -14.63 -11.96
N LEU A 15 -1.93 -14.44 -13.27
CA LEU A 15 -0.76 -13.71 -13.79
C LEU A 15 -0.81 -12.22 -13.40
N GLU A 16 -1.97 -11.59 -13.50
CA GLU A 16 -2.16 -10.20 -13.09
C GLU A 16 -1.91 -10.02 -11.59
N ARG A 17 -2.45 -10.93 -10.76
CA ARG A 17 -2.26 -10.92 -9.31
C ARG A 17 -0.78 -11.06 -8.93
N ALA A 18 -0.08 -12.02 -9.53
CA ALA A 18 1.35 -12.22 -9.32
C ALA A 18 2.17 -10.98 -9.73
N ALA A 19 1.83 -10.33 -10.85
CA ALA A 19 2.48 -9.11 -11.29
C ALA A 19 2.26 -7.93 -10.34
N ARG A 20 1.05 -7.81 -9.75
CA ARG A 20 0.74 -6.79 -8.73
C ARG A 20 1.54 -7.03 -7.45
N ILE A 21 1.63 -8.27 -6.96
CA ILE A 21 2.45 -8.64 -5.80
C ILE A 21 3.94 -8.39 -6.06
N ALA A 22 4.44 -8.69 -7.25
CA ALA A 22 5.81 -8.35 -7.63
C ALA A 22 6.06 -6.83 -7.62
N GLY A 23 5.08 -6.05 -8.07
CA GLY A 23 5.12 -4.59 -7.96
C GLY A 23 5.18 -4.10 -6.51
N LEU A 24 4.42 -4.74 -5.60
CA LEU A 24 4.42 -4.39 -4.19
C LEU A 24 5.75 -4.75 -3.55
N ALA A 25 6.25 -5.96 -3.82
CA ALA A 25 7.53 -6.43 -3.32
C ALA A 25 8.65 -5.46 -3.71
N ALA A 26 8.64 -4.99 -4.97
CA ALA A 26 9.57 -3.96 -5.43
C ALA A 26 9.41 -2.66 -4.63
N LEU A 27 8.20 -2.12 -4.49
CA LEU A 27 7.93 -0.89 -3.73
C LEU A 27 8.40 -0.98 -2.27
N LEU A 28 8.04 -2.05 -1.57
CA LEU A 28 8.37 -2.26 -0.16
C LEU A 28 9.87 -2.53 0.03
N SER A 29 10.58 -3.00 -1.00
CA SER A 29 12.03 -3.26 -0.92
C SER A 29 12.91 -2.00 -1.01
N LEU A 30 12.36 -0.87 -1.48
CA LEU A 30 13.09 0.38 -1.69
C LEU A 30 13.56 1.00 -0.36
N ASP A 31 14.77 1.55 -0.33
CA ASP A 31 15.28 2.29 0.83
C ASP A 31 14.46 3.56 1.07
N VAL A 32 14.02 4.25 0.00
CA VAL A 32 13.13 5.43 0.12
C VAL A 32 11.77 5.14 0.76
N THR A 33 11.32 3.88 0.77
CA THR A 33 10.07 3.47 1.43
C THR A 33 10.26 3.21 2.92
N ALA A 34 11.50 2.99 3.39
CA ALA A 34 11.77 2.60 4.78
C ALA A 34 11.16 3.53 5.83
N PRO A 35 11.24 4.88 5.70
CA PRO A 35 10.65 5.80 6.69
C PRO A 35 9.12 5.72 6.74
N PHE A 36 8.49 5.32 5.65
CA PHE A 36 7.04 5.28 5.49
C PHE A 36 6.43 3.91 5.80
N LEU A 37 7.25 2.88 6.07
CA LEU A 37 6.81 1.49 6.11
C LEU A 37 5.68 1.27 7.12
N ALA A 38 5.83 1.82 8.33
CA ALA A 38 4.84 1.68 9.39
C ALA A 38 3.51 2.36 9.06
N GLU A 39 3.57 3.51 8.39
CA GLU A 39 2.37 4.25 8.04
C GLU A 39 1.66 3.67 6.82
N LEU A 40 2.45 3.24 5.83
CA LEU A 40 1.98 2.59 4.61
C LEU A 40 1.27 1.27 4.92
N THR A 41 1.90 0.42 5.74
CA THR A 41 1.46 -0.97 5.94
C THR A 41 0.77 -1.20 7.28
N GLY A 42 0.89 -0.28 8.25
CA GLY A 42 0.48 -0.50 9.64
C GLY A 42 1.45 -1.35 10.46
N LEU A 43 2.60 -1.76 9.89
CA LEU A 43 3.57 -2.62 10.58
C LEU A 43 4.54 -1.82 11.46
N SER A 44 4.55 -2.11 12.75
CA SER A 44 5.60 -1.61 13.65
C SER A 44 6.77 -2.58 13.71
N ILE A 45 7.58 -2.59 12.64
CA ILE A 45 8.77 -3.43 12.51
C ILE A 45 9.96 -2.62 11.99
N GLU A 46 11.17 -3.07 12.30
CA GLU A 46 12.37 -2.54 11.65
C GLU A 46 12.32 -2.79 10.14
N PRO A 47 12.53 -1.77 9.28
CA PRO A 47 12.42 -1.93 7.82
C PRO A 47 13.27 -3.06 7.26
N ALA A 48 14.48 -3.25 7.78
CA ALA A 48 15.42 -4.28 7.34
C ALA A 48 14.86 -5.71 7.46
N ARG A 49 13.97 -5.98 8.43
CA ARG A 49 13.33 -7.29 8.64
C ARG A 49 12.40 -7.68 7.49
N LEU A 50 11.82 -6.70 6.79
CA LEU A 50 10.96 -6.94 5.64
C LEU A 50 11.71 -6.70 4.32
N GLN A 51 12.52 -5.63 4.24
CA GLN A 51 13.25 -5.27 3.04
C GLN A 51 14.29 -6.32 2.65
N THR A 52 15.10 -6.82 3.57
CA THR A 52 16.18 -7.77 3.24
C THR A 52 15.63 -9.06 2.60
N PRO A 53 14.61 -9.73 3.18
CA PRO A 53 13.98 -10.88 2.53
C PRO A 53 13.32 -10.56 1.18
N LEU A 54 12.70 -9.38 1.03
CA LEU A 54 12.12 -8.95 -0.24
C LEU A 54 13.18 -8.79 -1.34
N ARG A 55 14.32 -8.17 -1.03
CA ARG A 55 15.44 -8.03 -1.97
C ARG A 55 15.95 -9.40 -2.42
N ALA A 56 16.11 -10.33 -1.46
CA ALA A 56 16.51 -11.70 -1.76
C ALA A 56 15.52 -12.41 -2.69
N LEU A 57 14.20 -12.27 -2.43
CA LEU A 57 13.15 -12.84 -3.26
C LEU A 57 13.16 -12.28 -4.69
N ILE A 58 13.35 -10.97 -4.84
CA ILE A 58 13.44 -10.29 -6.15
C ILE A 58 14.66 -10.78 -6.92
N LEU A 59 15.83 -10.83 -6.27
CA LEU A 59 17.08 -11.29 -6.89
C LEU A 59 17.02 -12.77 -7.30
N ASP A 60 16.42 -13.63 -6.48
CA ASP A 60 16.24 -15.04 -6.84
C ASP A 60 15.28 -15.20 -8.03
N THR A 61 14.15 -14.48 -8.02
CA THR A 61 13.19 -14.48 -9.13
C THR A 61 13.85 -14.03 -10.43
N ARG A 62 14.74 -13.04 -10.38
CA ARG A 62 15.54 -12.60 -11.52
C ARG A 62 16.43 -13.74 -12.03
N ARG A 63 17.24 -14.35 -11.17
CA ARG A 63 18.15 -15.45 -11.56
C ARG A 63 17.40 -16.58 -12.24
N ARG A 64 16.21 -16.93 -11.72
CA ARG A 64 15.32 -17.92 -12.34
C ARG A 64 14.79 -17.47 -13.69
N THR A 65 14.37 -16.22 -13.82
CA THR A 65 13.89 -15.68 -15.10
C THR A 65 14.98 -15.73 -16.17
N GLU A 66 16.21 -15.36 -15.81
CA GLU A 66 17.39 -15.43 -16.70
C GLU A 66 17.72 -16.87 -17.09
N ALA A 67 17.61 -17.83 -16.17
CA ALA A 67 17.88 -19.25 -16.43
C ALA A 67 16.77 -19.95 -17.24
N GLU A 68 15.51 -19.64 -16.96
CA GLU A 68 14.34 -20.30 -17.54
C GLU A 68 13.82 -19.59 -18.81
N GLY A 69 14.30 -18.38 -19.10
CA GLY A 69 13.85 -17.55 -20.23
C GLY A 69 12.42 -17.01 -20.09
N ARG A 70 11.79 -17.16 -18.92
CA ARG A 70 10.42 -16.74 -18.62
C ARG A 70 10.24 -16.38 -17.15
N ALA A 71 9.28 -15.51 -16.85
CA ALA A 71 8.96 -15.15 -15.47
C ALA A 71 8.39 -16.35 -14.68
N PRO A 72 8.85 -16.60 -13.44
CA PRO A 72 8.28 -17.64 -12.58
C PRO A 72 6.81 -17.36 -12.26
N THR A 73 5.96 -18.38 -12.38
CA THR A 73 4.52 -18.29 -12.08
C THR A 73 4.22 -18.45 -10.59
N ASP A 74 5.21 -18.81 -9.78
CA ASP A 74 5.11 -19.13 -8.35
C ASP A 74 5.47 -17.93 -7.44
N PHE A 75 5.62 -16.72 -7.99
CA PHE A 75 6.09 -15.55 -7.24
C PHE A 75 5.23 -15.24 -6.01
N GLU A 76 3.90 -15.23 -6.15
CA GLU A 76 3.01 -14.97 -5.02
C GLU A 76 3.19 -16.01 -3.92
N ALA A 77 3.21 -17.30 -4.25
CA ALA A 77 3.38 -18.38 -3.28
C ALA A 77 4.69 -18.22 -2.50
N ARG A 78 5.78 -17.89 -3.21
CA ARG A 78 7.10 -17.65 -2.60
C ARG A 78 7.13 -16.39 -1.75
N PHE A 79 6.43 -15.33 -2.17
CA PHE A 79 6.22 -14.14 -1.37
C PHE A 79 5.49 -14.47 -0.07
N ARG A 80 4.42 -15.28 -0.12
CA ARG A 80 3.72 -15.72 1.10
C ARG A 80 4.63 -16.49 2.05
N ALA A 81 5.35 -17.48 1.52
CA ALA A 81 6.28 -18.28 2.31
C ALA A 81 7.40 -17.44 2.94
N MET A 82 7.90 -16.43 2.22
CA MET A 82 8.88 -15.48 2.76
C MET A 82 8.28 -14.68 3.93
N LEU A 83 7.05 -14.18 3.81
CA LEU A 83 6.40 -13.45 4.90
C LEU A 83 6.19 -14.33 6.14
N GLU A 84 5.84 -15.61 5.96
CA GLU A 84 5.74 -16.61 7.04
C GLU A 84 7.02 -16.76 7.85
N GLN A 85 8.18 -16.64 7.19
CA GLN A 85 9.49 -16.75 7.81
C GLN A 85 9.96 -15.42 8.43
N ALA A 86 9.68 -14.29 7.78
CA ALA A 86 10.22 -12.99 8.18
C ALA A 86 9.43 -12.31 9.31
N LEU A 87 8.11 -12.53 9.35
CA LEU A 87 7.17 -11.80 10.19
C LEU A 87 6.43 -12.75 11.14
N ASP A 88 6.06 -12.27 12.33
CA ASP A 88 5.16 -13.00 13.23
C ASP A 88 3.72 -13.03 12.70
N ALA A 89 2.85 -13.83 13.32
CA ALA A 89 1.47 -14.01 12.86
C ALA A 89 0.67 -12.71 12.77
N LYS A 90 0.85 -11.79 13.73
CA LYS A 90 0.13 -10.51 13.77
C LYS A 90 0.60 -9.59 12.65
N ALA A 91 1.91 -9.41 12.51
CA ALA A 91 2.50 -8.62 11.44
C ALA A 91 2.13 -9.15 10.05
N ARG A 92 2.10 -10.48 9.86
CA ARG A 92 1.64 -11.10 8.60
C ARG A 92 0.19 -10.77 8.31
N GLN A 93 -0.68 -10.91 9.30
CA GLN A 93 -2.10 -10.61 9.13
C GLN A 93 -2.30 -9.14 8.75
N THR A 94 -1.64 -8.22 9.46
CA THR A 94 -1.68 -6.78 9.15
C THR A 94 -1.21 -6.49 7.73
N LEU A 95 -0.10 -7.09 7.29
CA LEU A 95 0.41 -6.89 5.94
C LEU A 95 -0.53 -7.45 4.87
N TRP A 96 -1.11 -8.64 5.10
CA TRP A 96 -2.08 -9.21 4.16
C TRP A 96 -3.34 -8.37 4.06
N GLN A 97 -3.81 -7.84 5.19
CA GLN A 97 -4.94 -6.93 5.21
C GLN A 97 -4.65 -5.63 4.44
N PHE A 98 -3.44 -5.07 4.56
CA PHE A 98 -3.02 -3.96 3.72
C PHE A 98 -2.99 -4.33 2.23
N ILE A 99 -2.46 -5.51 1.90
CA ILE A 99 -2.38 -6.00 0.53
C ILE A 99 -3.77 -6.08 -0.10
N ASP A 100 -4.68 -6.81 0.57
CA ASP A 100 -6.01 -7.14 0.06
C ASP A 100 -6.92 -5.91 -0.01
N ASP A 101 -6.85 -5.03 0.99
CA ASP A 101 -7.85 -3.97 1.15
C ASP A 101 -7.38 -2.58 0.67
N VAL A 102 -6.07 -2.38 0.48
CA VAL A 102 -5.49 -1.06 0.16
C VAL A 102 -4.72 -1.12 -1.15
N TYR A 103 -3.77 -2.04 -1.25
CA TYR A 103 -2.86 -2.10 -2.39
C TYR A 103 -3.52 -2.61 -3.67
N TYR A 104 -4.42 -3.60 -3.57
CA TYR A 104 -5.11 -4.17 -4.73
C TYR A 104 -6.18 -3.28 -5.33
N LEU A 105 -6.69 -2.28 -4.61
CA LEU A 105 -7.75 -1.42 -5.13
C LEU A 105 -7.25 -0.68 -6.37
N GLY A 106 -7.84 -1.01 -7.53
CA GLY A 106 -7.61 -0.30 -8.78
C GLY A 106 -8.09 1.15 -8.64
N TYR A 107 -7.60 2.07 -9.48
CA TYR A 107 -7.99 3.49 -9.38
C TYR A 107 -9.52 3.71 -9.41
N ALA A 108 -10.27 2.84 -10.10
CA ALA A 108 -11.74 2.87 -10.14
C ALA A 108 -12.43 2.32 -8.88
N GLU A 109 -11.74 1.48 -8.09
CA GLU A 109 -12.25 0.87 -6.85
C GLU A 109 -11.82 1.67 -5.62
N ARG A 110 -10.81 2.51 -5.77
CA ARG A 110 -10.39 3.40 -4.71
C ARG A 110 -11.48 4.45 -4.48
N PRO A 111 -11.86 4.72 -3.21
CA PRO A 111 -12.86 5.73 -2.91
C PRO A 111 -12.44 7.05 -3.55
N HIS A 112 -13.32 7.69 -4.33
CA HIS A 112 -13.03 8.98 -4.94
C HIS A 112 -12.72 10.00 -3.83
N TRP A 113 -11.45 10.19 -3.49
CA TRP A 113 -11.01 11.03 -2.37
C TRP A 113 -11.52 12.46 -2.51
N ASN A 114 -11.54 12.99 -3.74
CA ASN A 114 -12.15 14.29 -4.03
C ASN A 114 -13.66 14.26 -3.79
N GLY A 115 -14.34 13.15 -4.07
CA GLY A 115 -15.76 12.96 -3.80
C GLY A 115 -16.06 12.91 -2.30
N TRP A 116 -15.21 12.25 -1.49
CA TRP A 116 -15.35 12.24 -0.03
C TRP A 116 -14.94 13.56 0.61
N GLN A 117 -13.82 14.16 0.19
CA GLN A 117 -13.46 15.52 0.61
C GLN A 117 -14.56 16.52 0.24
N MET A 118 -15.15 16.43 -0.96
CA MET A 118 -16.28 17.26 -1.35
C MET A 118 -17.53 16.91 -0.56
N ALA A 119 -17.82 15.63 -0.29
CA ALA A 119 -18.96 15.21 0.52
C ALA A 119 -18.84 15.80 1.93
N PHE A 120 -17.73 15.57 2.63
CA PHE A 120 -17.45 16.10 3.97
C PHE A 120 -17.35 17.64 4.01
N LYS A 121 -16.69 18.28 3.03
CA LYS A 121 -16.67 19.75 2.94
C LYS A 121 -18.05 20.32 2.61
N SER A 122 -18.82 19.66 1.75
CA SER A 122 -20.16 20.13 1.35
C SER A 122 -21.21 19.90 2.44
N THR A 123 -21.09 18.85 3.24
CA THR A 123 -21.90 18.66 4.45
C THR A 123 -21.58 19.72 5.49
N GLY A 124 -20.29 20.04 5.70
CA GLY A 124 -19.86 21.15 6.57
C GLY A 124 -20.29 22.54 6.08
N PHE A 125 -20.32 22.79 4.76
CA PHE A 125 -20.70 24.10 4.20
C PHE A 125 -22.22 24.29 3.99
N ARG A 126 -23.01 23.22 3.85
CA ARG A 126 -24.45 23.34 3.50
C ARG A 126 -25.38 23.55 4.67
N ARG A 127 -24.93 23.49 5.93
CA ARG A 127 -25.83 23.60 7.08
C ARG A 127 -25.26 24.48 8.19
N GLY A 128 -25.84 25.68 8.32
CA GLY A 128 -25.92 26.38 9.60
C GLY A 128 -26.78 25.60 10.59
N GLY A 129 -26.25 24.47 11.09
CA GLY A 129 -26.86 23.62 12.10
C GLY A 129 -27.75 22.49 11.54
N ARG A 130 -27.46 21.28 12.03
CA ARG A 130 -28.30 20.06 12.12
C ARG A 130 -28.28 19.02 10.99
N ASP A 131 -27.74 17.85 11.34
CA ASP A 131 -28.19 16.48 11.01
C ASP A 131 -27.76 15.81 9.70
N ALA A 132 -26.47 15.68 9.43
CA ALA A 132 -26.02 14.71 8.41
C ALA A 132 -25.23 13.51 8.97
N LEU A 133 -24.63 13.62 10.16
CA LEU A 133 -24.11 12.50 10.93
C LEU A 133 -24.32 12.88 12.39
N ALA A 134 -25.34 12.35 13.06
CA ALA A 134 -25.61 12.62 14.48
C ALA A 134 -24.59 11.89 15.38
N LEU A 135 -23.31 12.05 15.08
CA LEU A 135 -22.17 11.70 15.91
C LEU A 135 -21.76 13.01 16.59
N GLY A 136 -21.68 13.03 17.92
CA GLY A 136 -21.44 14.25 18.69
C GLY A 136 -20.28 15.12 18.17
N ASP A 137 -20.48 16.44 18.27
CA ASP A 137 -19.54 17.50 17.89
C ASP A 137 -19.12 17.48 16.40
N ASP A 138 -20.00 17.97 15.52
CA ASP A 138 -19.87 18.05 14.05
C ASP A 138 -18.50 18.62 13.58
N ASP A 139 -17.90 19.53 14.34
CA ASP A 139 -16.58 20.11 14.05
C ASP A 139 -15.43 19.14 14.37
N GLY A 140 -15.59 18.27 15.38
CA GLY A 140 -14.59 17.30 15.80
C GLY A 140 -14.29 16.27 14.72
N LEU A 141 -15.33 15.70 14.09
CA LEU A 141 -15.18 14.69 13.05
C LEU A 141 -14.55 15.26 11.76
N LEU A 142 -14.98 16.46 11.36
CA LEU A 142 -14.43 17.17 10.21
C LEU A 142 -12.97 17.59 10.43
N ASN A 143 -12.64 18.10 11.62
CA ASN A 143 -11.27 18.43 11.99
C ASN A 143 -10.40 17.17 12.08
N HIS A 144 -10.95 16.05 12.55
CA HIS A 144 -10.25 14.77 12.59
C HIS A 144 -9.96 14.25 11.18
N PHE A 145 -10.92 14.27 10.26
CA PHE A 145 -10.70 13.91 8.86
C PHE A 145 -9.73 14.87 8.15
N ALA A 146 -9.81 16.18 8.41
CA ALA A 146 -8.88 17.17 7.89
C ALA A 146 -7.44 16.90 8.37
N ALA A 147 -7.26 16.57 9.65
CA ALA A 147 -5.96 16.19 10.20
C ALA A 147 -5.42 14.89 9.59
N LEU A 148 -6.27 13.88 9.38
CA LEU A 148 -5.86 12.62 8.76
C LEU A 148 -5.50 12.77 7.28
N SER A 149 -6.16 13.67 6.56
CA SER A 149 -5.88 13.96 5.15
C SER A 149 -4.75 14.96 4.94
N ASP A 150 -4.22 15.57 6.01
CA ASP A 150 -3.04 16.43 5.92
C ASP A 150 -1.79 15.59 5.60
N THR A 151 -1.16 15.93 4.49
CA THR A 151 0.04 15.27 3.98
C THR A 151 1.27 16.17 4.01
N SER A 152 1.17 17.34 4.64
CA SER A 152 2.24 18.34 4.65
C SER A 152 3.55 17.76 5.20
N GLU A 153 3.48 16.99 6.29
CA GLU A 153 4.64 16.31 6.86
C GLU A 153 5.23 15.27 5.89
N LEU A 154 4.38 14.43 5.28
CA LEU A 154 4.81 13.41 4.31
C LEU A 154 5.51 14.04 3.11
N ARG A 155 4.99 15.18 2.62
CA ARG A 155 5.58 15.95 1.52
C ARG A 155 6.96 16.47 1.89
N VAL A 156 7.13 17.02 3.10
CA VAL A 156 8.44 17.47 3.60
C VAL A 156 9.42 16.30 3.66
N GLN A 157 9.01 15.13 4.17
CA GLN A 157 9.86 13.94 4.21
C GLN A 157 10.23 13.45 2.80
N ILE A 158 9.27 13.44 1.87
CA ILE A 158 9.51 13.09 0.45
C ILE A 158 10.51 14.05 -0.18
N ASP A 159 10.38 15.36 0.05
CA ASP A 159 11.30 16.36 -0.50
C ASP A 159 12.71 16.18 0.07
N GLN A 160 12.84 15.87 1.36
CA GLN A 160 14.13 15.54 1.97
C GLN A 160 14.76 14.28 1.38
N LEU A 161 13.98 13.26 1.05
CA LEU A 161 14.46 12.04 0.39
C LEU A 161 14.86 12.32 -1.06
N ARG A 162 14.07 13.12 -1.79
CA ARG A 162 14.34 13.53 -3.17
C ARG A 162 15.63 14.37 -3.28
N ALA A 163 15.96 15.14 -2.24
CA ALA A 163 17.19 15.94 -2.19
C ALA A 163 18.47 15.09 -2.00
N ARG A 164 18.34 13.82 -1.60
CA ARG A 164 19.47 12.91 -1.41
C ARG A 164 19.72 12.10 -2.69
N PRO A 165 20.97 11.72 -2.98
CA PRO A 165 21.23 10.71 -4.01
C PRO A 165 20.48 9.40 -3.68
N PRO A 166 19.76 8.80 -4.64
CA PRO A 166 19.11 7.51 -4.42
C PRO A 166 20.15 6.42 -4.10
N SER A 167 19.76 5.42 -3.31
CA SER A 167 20.62 4.26 -3.05
C SER A 167 20.86 3.45 -4.32
N GLU A 168 21.92 2.63 -4.32
CA GLU A 168 22.19 1.71 -5.45
C GLU A 168 21.02 0.76 -5.69
N TRP A 169 20.37 0.29 -4.62
CA TRP A 169 19.20 -0.57 -4.72
C TRP A 169 18.00 0.17 -5.34
N ASP A 170 17.71 1.40 -4.90
CA ASP A 170 16.60 2.18 -5.45
C ASP A 170 16.80 2.45 -6.95
N LEU A 171 18.04 2.80 -7.36
CA LEU A 171 18.39 3.00 -8.76
C LEU A 171 18.16 1.73 -9.58
N GLU A 172 18.59 0.57 -9.08
CA GLU A 172 18.38 -0.71 -9.77
C GLU A 172 16.89 -0.98 -10.01
N ILE A 173 16.07 -0.80 -8.98
CA ILE A 173 14.63 -1.04 -9.08
C ILE A 173 13.94 -0.03 -9.98
N TYR A 174 14.33 1.25 -9.93
CA TYR A 174 13.75 2.30 -10.79
C TYR A 174 13.97 2.01 -12.27
N VAL A 175 15.21 1.67 -12.64
CA VAL A 175 15.55 1.30 -14.01
C VAL A 175 14.73 0.08 -14.46
N ARG A 176 14.65 -0.96 -13.63
CA ARG A 176 13.91 -2.19 -13.98
C ARG A 176 12.41 -1.97 -14.16
N ARG A 177 11.80 -1.17 -13.30
CA ARG A 177 10.35 -0.92 -13.32
C ARG A 177 9.97 0.19 -14.29
N SER A 178 10.94 0.81 -14.95
CA SER A 178 10.74 2.02 -15.76
C SER A 178 10.05 3.13 -14.95
N TRP A 179 10.34 3.18 -13.65
CA TRP A 179 9.90 4.27 -12.78
C TRP A 179 10.84 5.44 -13.02
N ASP A 180 10.33 6.48 -13.66
CA ASP A 180 11.08 7.73 -13.77
C ASP A 180 11.09 8.41 -12.39
N PRO A 181 12.26 8.54 -11.74
CA PRO A 181 12.36 9.20 -10.43
C PRO A 181 11.92 10.68 -10.47
N ARG A 182 11.83 11.28 -11.66
CA ARG A 182 11.42 12.67 -11.89
C ARG A 182 9.96 12.83 -12.31
N SER A 183 9.24 11.75 -12.61
CA SER A 183 7.84 11.80 -13.06
C SER A 183 6.88 11.40 -11.95
N ASP A 184 5.92 12.26 -11.63
CA ASP A 184 4.90 11.98 -10.61
C ASP A 184 3.93 10.85 -11.02
N VAL A 185 3.84 10.47 -12.30
CA VAL A 185 2.94 9.39 -12.76
C VAL A 185 3.54 8.00 -12.53
N GLY A 186 4.88 7.89 -12.51
CA GLY A 186 5.61 6.63 -12.31
C GLY A 186 6.40 6.55 -11.00
N ALA A 187 6.45 7.61 -10.19
CA ALA A 187 7.28 7.64 -9.00
C ALA A 187 6.68 6.81 -7.83
N PRO A 188 7.51 6.05 -7.09
CA PRO A 188 7.06 5.31 -5.91
C PRO A 188 6.46 6.22 -4.84
N PHE A 189 6.89 7.49 -4.74
CA PHE A 189 6.36 8.45 -3.78
C PHE A 189 4.87 8.73 -3.95
N ARG A 190 4.36 8.77 -5.18
CA ARG A 190 2.92 8.90 -5.40
C ARG A 190 2.17 7.67 -4.90
N VAL A 191 2.71 6.49 -5.20
CA VAL A 191 2.13 5.23 -4.73
C VAL A 191 2.14 5.17 -3.21
N ILE A 192 3.25 5.55 -2.55
CA ILE A 192 3.35 5.64 -1.09
C ILE A 192 2.29 6.58 -0.54
N LEU A 193 2.19 7.80 -1.07
CA LEU A 193 1.26 8.81 -0.59
C LEU A 193 -0.20 8.38 -0.73
N ASP A 194 -0.58 7.89 -1.90
CA ASP A 194 -1.94 7.44 -2.19
C ASP A 194 -2.36 6.29 -1.26
N ASN A 195 -1.46 5.34 -1.00
CA ASN A 195 -1.73 4.19 -0.14
C ASN A 195 -1.75 4.57 1.34
N ILE A 196 -0.88 5.48 1.79
CA ILE A 196 -0.93 6.02 3.16
C ILE A 196 -2.27 6.73 3.41
N LEU A 197 -2.69 7.58 2.48
CA LEU A 197 -3.97 8.30 2.59
C LEU A 197 -5.15 7.33 2.66
N LEU A 198 -5.14 6.30 1.82
CA LEU A 198 -6.17 5.26 1.85
C LEU A 198 -6.16 4.49 3.17
N GLN A 199 -4.98 4.16 3.71
CA GLN A 199 -4.85 3.47 4.99
C GLN A 199 -5.33 4.34 6.16
N ARG A 200 -4.99 5.63 6.19
CA ARG A 200 -5.50 6.59 7.18
C ARG A 200 -7.02 6.72 7.09
N PHE A 201 -7.57 6.83 5.89
CA PHE A 201 -9.02 6.92 5.67
C PHE A 201 -9.76 5.67 6.14
N ARG A 202 -9.21 4.49 5.88
CA ARG A 202 -9.81 3.25 6.38
C ARG A 202 -9.88 3.24 7.90
N LYS A 203 -8.79 3.59 8.57
CA LYS A 203 -8.77 3.68 10.05
C LYS A 203 -9.81 4.66 10.56
N PHE A 204 -9.98 5.80 9.87
CA PHE A 204 -11.05 6.75 10.16
C PHE A 204 -12.44 6.12 10.03
N MET A 205 -12.75 5.46 8.93
CA MET A 205 -14.06 4.82 8.73
C MET A 205 -14.34 3.73 9.77
N GLN A 206 -13.33 2.95 10.15
CA GLN A 206 -13.45 1.95 11.23
C GLN A 206 -13.76 2.60 12.59
N GLU A 207 -13.18 3.77 12.86
CA GLU A 207 -13.46 4.54 14.07
C GLU A 207 -14.89 5.09 14.07
N VAL A 208 -15.35 5.59 12.92
CA VAL A 208 -16.73 6.07 12.71
C VAL A 208 -17.73 4.94 12.92
N ASP A 209 -17.52 3.79 12.27
CA ASP A 209 -18.41 2.62 12.39
C ASP A 209 -18.50 2.16 13.85
N ARG A 210 -17.36 2.12 14.56
CA ARG A 210 -17.32 1.76 15.98
C ARG A 210 -18.12 2.73 16.86
N GLN A 211 -18.00 4.03 16.62
CA GLN A 211 -18.76 5.03 17.38
C GLN A 211 -20.26 4.90 17.14
N LEU A 212 -20.67 4.65 15.90
CA LEU A 212 -22.09 4.42 15.56
C LEU A 212 -22.65 3.16 16.22
N ASP A 213 -21.86 2.09 16.30
CA ASP A 213 -22.25 0.85 16.97
C ASP A 213 -22.37 1.02 18.49
N ASP A 214 -21.48 1.81 19.11
CA ASP A 214 -21.51 2.14 20.53
C ASP A 214 -22.75 3.01 20.87
N ASP A 215 -23.02 4.04 20.07
CA ASP A 215 -24.18 4.95 20.24
C ASP A 215 -25.54 4.25 20.00
N ALA A 216 -25.57 3.16 19.23
CA ALA A 216 -26.79 2.38 19.00
C ALA A 216 -27.14 1.42 20.15
N GLN A 217 -26.24 1.24 21.12
CA GLN A 217 -26.44 0.37 22.29
C GLN A 217 -26.88 1.13 23.56
N ASP A 218 -26.80 2.46 23.54
CA ASP A 218 -27.25 3.38 24.60
C ASP A 218 -28.69 3.90 24.36
#